data_AF-A0A822X7B8-F1
#
_entry.id   AF-A0A822X7B8-F1
#
_cell.length_a   1.000
_cell.length_b   1.000
_cell.length_c   1.000
_cell.angle_alpha   90.00
_cell.angle_beta   90.00
_cell.angle_gamma   90.00
#
_symmetry.space_group_name_H-M   'P 1'
#
loop_
_entity.id
_entity.type
_entity.pdbx_description
1 polymer ?
#
loop_
_entity_poly.entity_id
_entity_poly.type
_entity_poly.pdbx_seq_one_letter_code
_entity_poly.pdbx_strand_id
1 'polypeptide(L)' 'MASPQEPLTIHNDMQLLLFMRLWTSQGSLALSAVSSLVERSEGRAIEIPEKQGRDMKAEIIQMHNHLSSLVDRIV' A
#
# COMPACT_ATOMS: atom_id res chain seq x y z
N MET A 1 29.56 -1.91 -16.94
CA MET A 1 28.91 -2.55 -15.78
C MET A 1 28.33 -1.43 -14.94
N ALA A 2 27.01 -1.39 -14.73
CA ALA A 2 26.43 -0.38 -13.86
C ALA A 2 26.86 -0.70 -12.42
N SER A 3 27.44 0.27 -11.72
CA SER A 3 27.71 0.14 -10.28
C SER A 3 26.40 -0.16 -9.56
N PRO A 4 26.40 -1.00 -8.50
CA PRO A 4 25.21 -1.18 -7.67
C PRO A 4 24.79 0.20 -7.17
N GLN A 5 23.56 0.62 -7.51
CA GLN A 5 23.02 1.85 -6.96
C GLN A 5 22.88 1.67 -5.44
N GLU A 6 23.23 2.70 -4.68
CA GLU A 6 23.06 2.69 -3.23
C GLU A 6 21.58 2.43 -2.88
N PRO A 7 21.28 1.59 -1.87
CA PRO A 7 19.90 1.35 -1.45
C PRO A 7 19.18 2.64 -1.06
N LEU A 8 17.88 2.69 -1.34
CA LEU A 8 17.04 3.76 -0.81
C LEU A 8 16.90 3.58 0.70
N THR A 9 17.13 4.65 1.44
CA THR A 9 16.99 4.74 2.89
C THR A 9 16.18 5.97 3.24
N ILE A 10 15.62 6.01 4.45
CA ILE A 10 14.90 7.21 4.95
C ILE A 10 15.79 8.47 5.04
N HIS A 11 17.11 8.30 4.96
CA HIS A 11 18.08 9.39 5.03
C HIS A 11 18.40 9.96 3.64
N ASN A 12 18.30 9.17 2.58
CA ASN A 12 18.61 9.58 1.20
C ASN A 12 17.37 9.71 0.30
N ASP A 13 16.17 9.33 0.76
CA ASP A 13 14.92 9.44 0.00
C ASP A 13 13.74 9.98 0.86
N MET A 14 13.20 11.13 0.46
CA MET A 14 12.08 11.79 1.13
C MET A 14 10.75 11.03 0.97
N GLN A 15 10.51 10.38 -0.17
CA GLN A 15 9.27 9.65 -0.42
C GLN A 15 9.21 8.40 0.47
N LEU A 16 10.34 7.70 0.61
CA LEU A 16 10.45 6.58 1.55
C LEU A 16 10.22 7.04 2.99
N LEU A 17 10.81 8.17 3.41
CA LEU A 17 10.56 8.72 4.74
C LEU A 17 9.07 9.03 4.98
N LEU A 18 8.41 9.68 4.02
CA LEU A 18 6.99 10.01 4.10
C LEU A 18 6.12 8.76 4.16
N PHE A 19 6.41 7.77 3.30
CA PHE A 19 5.72 6.48 3.31
C PHE A 19 5.87 5.77 4.66
N MET A 20 7.09 5.67 5.20
CA MET A 20 7.33 5.01 6.48
C MET A 20 6.63 5.72 7.64
N ARG A 21 6.55 7.06 7.62
CA ARG A 21 5.78 7.84 8.61
C ARG A 21 4.28 7.58 8.51
N LEU A 22 3.73 7.59 7.30
CA LEU A 22 2.32 7.27 7.07
C LEU A 22 1.99 5.85 7.55
N TRP A 23 2.84 4.88 7.19
CA TRP A 23 2.67 3.49 7.58
C TRP A 23 2.79 3.29 9.09
N THR A 24 3.73 3.97 9.75
CA THR A 24 3.87 3.92 11.22
C THR A 24 2.62 4.47 11.92
N SER A 25 2.01 5.52 11.36
CA SER A 25 0.83 6.14 11.98
C SER A 25 -0.46 5.37 11.77
N GLN A 26 -0.71 4.87 10.55
CA GLN A 26 -2.01 4.31 10.16
C GLN A 26 -1.93 2.91 9.52
N GLY A 27 -0.73 2.39 9.26
CA GLY A 27 -0.53 1.14 8.54
C GLY A 27 -1.06 -0.08 9.31
N SER A 28 -0.86 -0.13 10.63
CA SER A 28 -1.41 -1.21 11.46
C SER A 28 -2.93 -1.24 11.46
N LEU A 29 -3.56 -0.06 11.49
CA LEU A 29 -5.02 0.07 11.41
C LEU A 29 -5.54 -0.36 10.03
N ALA A 30 -4.90 0.09 8.95
CA ALA A 30 -5.25 -0.30 7.59
C ALA A 30 -5.12 -1.81 7.39
N LEU A 31 -4.03 -2.42 7.88
CA LEU A 31 -3.81 -3.86 7.80
C LEU A 31 -4.90 -4.63 8.55
N SER A 32 -5.21 -4.23 9.80
CA SER A 32 -6.26 -4.86 10.60
C SER A 32 -7.64 -4.78 9.92
N ALA A 33 -7.99 -3.62 9.36
CA ALA A 33 -9.25 -3.43 8.65
C ALA A 33 -9.37 -4.32 7.40
N VAL A 34 -8.30 -4.41 6.60
CA VAL A 34 -8.28 -5.27 5.41
C VAL A 34 -8.37 -6.74 5.78
N SER A 35 -7.58 -7.21 6.77
CA SER A 35 -7.64 -8.59 7.23
C SER A 35 -9.04 -8.97 7.71
N SER A 36 -9.67 -8.13 8.54
CA SER A 36 -11.02 -8.37 9.03
C SER A 36 -12.06 -8.38 7.89
N LEU A 37 -11.92 -7.51 6.88
CA LEU A 37 -12.81 -7.50 5.72
C LEU A 37 -12.66 -8.78 4.88
N VAL A 38 -11.43 -9.24 4.64
CA VAL A 38 -11.17 -10.48 3.89
C VAL A 38 -11.86 -11.65 4.57
N GLU A 39 -11.64 -11.84 5.87
CA GLU A 39 -12.28 -12.92 6.65
C GLU A 39 -13.81 -12.84 6.61
N ARG A 40 -14.38 -11.65 6.78
CA ARG A 40 -15.85 -11.46 6.80
C ARG A 40 -16.51 -11.56 5.43
N SER A 41 -15.74 -11.35 4.36
CA SER A 41 -16.21 -11.36 2.97
C SER A 41 -16.05 -12.72 2.30
N GLU A 42 -15.59 -13.74 3.02
CA GLU A 42 -15.45 -15.08 2.45
C GLU A 42 -16.78 -15.57 1.86
N GLY A 43 -16.78 -15.82 0.54
CA GLY A 43 -17.97 -16.20 -0.23
C GLY A 43 -18.98 -15.08 -0.51
N ARG A 44 -18.65 -13.80 -0.28
CA ARG A 44 -19.52 -12.64 -0.51
C ARG A 44 -18.84 -11.56 -1.36
N ALA A 45 -19.62 -10.91 -2.22
CA ALA A 45 -19.16 -9.73 -2.93
C ALA A 45 -19.12 -8.51 -1.97
N ILE A 46 -18.14 -7.63 -2.16
CA ILE A 46 -18.06 -6.33 -1.48
C ILE A 46 -18.51 -5.26 -2.48
N GLU A 47 -19.57 -4.54 -2.13
CA GLU A 47 -19.98 -3.34 -2.87
C GLU A 47 -19.25 -2.13 -2.29
N ILE A 48 -18.44 -1.48 -3.13
CA ILE A 48 -17.74 -0.26 -2.75
C ILE A 48 -18.67 0.91 -3.10
N PRO A 49 -18.97 1.82 -2.15
CA PRO A 49 -19.85 2.94 -2.41
C PRO A 49 -19.26 3.86 -3.47
N GLU A 50 -20.10 4.32 -4.39
CA GLU A 50 -19.71 5.34 -5.35
C GLU A 50 -19.43 6.67 -4.64
N LYS A 51 -18.34 7.34 -5.01
CA LYS A 51 -18.03 8.69 -4.55
C LYS A 51 -17.70 9.56 -5.74
N GLN A 52 -18.39 10.69 -5.86
CA GLN A 52 -18.23 11.60 -6.99
C GLN A 52 -16.76 11.95 -7.20
N GLY A 53 -16.27 11.70 -8.42
CA GLY A 53 -14.90 12.01 -8.84
C GLY A 53 -13.82 11.05 -8.33
N ARG A 54 -14.16 9.92 -7.71
CA ARG A 54 -13.18 8.92 -7.25
C ARG A 54 -13.60 7.49 -7.55
N ASP A 55 -12.78 6.78 -8.31
CA ASP A 55 -12.89 5.34 -8.50
C ASP A 55 -12.09 4.62 -7.40
N MET A 56 -12.74 4.38 -6.27
CA MET A 56 -12.10 3.74 -5.11
C MET A 56 -11.59 2.34 -5.43
N LYS A 57 -12.29 1.58 -6.29
CA LYS A 57 -11.86 0.24 -6.66
C LYS A 57 -10.55 0.29 -7.44
N ALA A 58 -10.47 1.18 -8.43
CA ALA A 58 -9.25 1.37 -9.21
C ALA A 58 -8.08 1.86 -8.33
N GLU A 59 -8.32 2.80 -7.40
CA GLU A 59 -7.31 3.28 -6.45
C GLU A 59 -6.76 2.14 -5.57
N ILE A 60 -7.63 1.26 -5.05
CA ILE A 60 -7.23 0.11 -4.24
C ILE A 60 -6.39 -0.88 -5.07
N ILE A 61 -6.79 -1.16 -6.31
CA ILE A 61 -6.03 -2.02 -7.24
C ILE A 61 -4.64 -1.42 -7.52
N GLN A 62 -4.57 -0.11 -7.76
CA GLN A 62 -3.30 0.58 -7.99
C GLN A 62 -2.38 0.48 -6.76
N MET A 63 -2.94 0.70 -5.57
CA MET A 63 -2.20 0.56 -4.31
C MET A 63 -1.63 -0.85 -4.13
N HIS A 64 -2.45 -1.90 -4.38
CA HIS A 64 -1.99 -3.29 -4.34
C HIS A 64 -0.79 -3.53 -5.26
N ASN A 65 -0.87 -3.08 -6.52
CA ASN A 65 0.20 -3.32 -7.50
C ASN A 65 1.51 -2.60 -7.13
N HIS A 66 1.41 -1.36 -6.63
CA HIS A 66 2.57 -0.59 -6.20
C HIS A 66 3.17 -1.13 -4.91
N LEU A 67 2.36 -1.55 -3.94
CA LEU A 67 2.84 -2.18 -2.71
C LEU A 67 3.52 -3.52 -3.00
N SER A 68 2.96 -4.36 -3.88
CA SER A 68 3.62 -5.60 -4.31
C SER A 68 5.01 -5.31 -4.89
N SER A 69 5.10 -4.35 -5.81
CA SER A 69 6.38 -3.95 -6.41
C SER A 69 7.36 -3.36 -5.39
N LEU A 70 6.85 -2.70 -4.35
CA LEU A 70 7.67 -2.14 -3.28
C LEU A 70 8.21 -3.26 -2.39
N VAL A 71 7.38 -4.24 -1.99
CA VAL A 71 7.79 -5.40 -1.19
C VAL A 71 8.90 -6.18 -1.88
N ASP A 72 8.81 -6.38 -3.19
CA ASP A 72 9.86 -7.05 -3.97
C ASP A 72 11.22 -6.32 -3.98
N ARG A 73 11.24 -5.04 -3.59
CA ARG A 73 12.45 -4.18 -3.55
C ARG A 73 12.98 -3.94 -2.13
N ILE A 74 12.24 -4.33 -1.10
CA ILE A 74 12.71 -4.26 0.28
C ILE A 74 13.71 -5.41 0.49
N VAL A 75 14.89 -5.07 1.01
CA VAL A 75 15.99 -6.00 1.31
C VAL A 75 16.13 -6.27 2.79
#